data_AF-A0A6B2G7T9-F1
#
_entry.id   AF-A0A6B2G7T9-F1
#
_cell.length_a   1.000
_cell.length_b   1.000
_cell.length_c   1.000
_cell.angle_alpha   90.00
_cell.angle_beta   90.00
_cell.angle_gamma   90.00
#
_symmetry.space_group_name_H-M   'P 1'
#
loop_
_entity.id
_entity.type
_entity.pdbx_description
1 polymer ?
#
loop_
_entity_poly.entity_id
_entity_poly.type
_entity_poly.pdbx_seq_one_letter_code
_entity_poly.pdbx_strand_id
1 'polypeptide(L)'
;NNPYNPNLKKLRTISLMINVPSISSYKLIRRLNYILSNEDISYDVNIMSVLHEKFSGDIRQCINNLQFFISDTSKITMDDLKIINKTMFYSNYYFESMQKIF
;
A
#
# COMPACT_ATOMS: atom_id res chain seq x y z
N ASN A 1 6.91 -2.61 13.68
CA ASN A 1 7.92 -1.55 13.55
C ASN A 1 7.75 -0.53 14.68
N ASN A 2 8.36 -0.75 15.85
CA ASN A 2 8.21 0.14 17.02
C ASN A 2 9.61 0.57 17.53
N PRO A 3 10.04 1.83 17.32
CA PRO A 3 11.37 2.30 17.71
C PRO A 3 11.57 2.38 19.24
N TYR A 4 10.49 2.28 20.02
CA TYR A 4 10.52 2.26 21.47
C TYR A 4 10.59 0.86 22.07
N ASN A 5 10.68 -0.18 21.22
CA ASN A 5 10.89 -1.55 21.69
C ASN A 5 12.14 -1.64 22.60
N PRO A 6 12.05 -2.27 23.79
CA PRO A 6 13.17 -2.40 24.72
C PRO A 6 14.43 -2.99 24.10
N ASN A 7 14.27 -3.92 23.14
CA ASN A 7 15.39 -4.57 22.45
C ASN A 7 16.22 -3.59 21.60
N LEU A 8 15.63 -2.46 21.20
CA LEU A 8 16.29 -1.41 20.41
C LEU A 8 16.92 -0.30 21.27
N LYS A 9 16.85 -0.39 22.62
CA LYS A 9 17.33 0.67 23.52
C LYS A 9 18.80 1.00 23.31
N LYS A 10 19.68 0.00 23.17
CA LYS A 10 21.12 0.18 22.94
C LYS A 10 21.40 0.85 21.59
N LEU A 11 20.63 0.52 20.56
CA LEU A 11 20.78 1.11 19.23
C LEU A 11 20.31 2.56 19.23
N ARG A 12 19.21 2.87 19.93
CA ARG A 12 18.65 4.22 20.04
C ARG A 12 19.59 5.22 20.70
N THR A 13 20.48 4.78 21.59
CA THR A 13 21.45 5.65 22.27
C THR A 13 22.65 6.03 21.40
N ILE A 14 22.91 5.30 20.30
CA ILE A 14 24.10 5.51 19.44
C ILE A 14 23.73 5.88 18.01
N SER A 15 22.45 6.13 17.71
CA SER A 15 21.96 6.39 16.36
C SER A 15 21.08 7.63 16.30
N LEU A 16 21.03 8.26 15.12
CA LEU A 16 20.10 9.33 14.82
C LEU A 16 18.73 8.73 14.49
N MET A 17 17.70 9.09 15.27
CA MET A 17 16.32 8.70 14.97
C MET A 17 15.71 9.68 13.97
N ILE A 18 15.49 9.22 12.74
CA ILE A 18 14.75 9.98 11.72
C ILE A 18 13.31 9.48 11.71
N ASN A 19 12.37 10.35 12.09
CA ASN A 19 10.94 10.03 12.01
C ASN A 19 10.44 10.26 10.57
N VAL A 20 9.87 9.22 9.96
CA VAL A 20 9.23 9.31 8.65
C VAL A 20 7.72 9.35 8.88
N PRO A 21 7.07 10.52 8.73
CA PRO A 21 5.64 10.63 8.91
C PRO A 21 4.88 9.86 7.81
N SER A 22 3.67 9.41 8.14
CA SER A 22 2.75 8.89 7.13
C SER A 22 2.45 9.94 6.07
N ILE A 23 2.31 9.50 4.82
CA ILE A 23 2.01 10.42 3.72
C ILE A 23 0.54 10.84 3.81
N SER A 24 0.29 12.13 3.60
CA SER A 24 -1.07 12.65 3.53
C SER A 24 -1.82 12.05 2.34
N SER A 25 -3.10 11.79 2.54
CA SER A 25 -4.03 11.24 1.56
C SER A 25 -3.96 11.91 0.20
N TYR A 26 -3.90 13.25 0.21
CA TYR A 26 -3.79 14.04 -1.02
C TYR A 26 -2.50 13.79 -1.79
N LYS A 27 -1.35 13.71 -1.09
CA LYS A 27 -0.05 13.45 -1.72
C LYS A 27 0.02 12.03 -2.30
N LEU A 28 -0.59 11.06 -1.60
CA LEU A 28 -0.72 9.69 -2.07
C LEU A 28 -1.53 9.64 -3.37
N ILE A 29 -2.75 10.18 -3.37
CA ILE A 29 -3.63 10.22 -4.56
C ILE A 29 -2.93 10.89 -5.75
N ARG A 30 -2.31 12.05 -5.52
CA ARG A 30 -1.56 12.75 -6.57
C ARG A 30 -0.43 11.89 -7.14
N ARG A 31 0.30 11.17 -6.29
CA ARG A 31 1.40 10.30 -6.73
C ARG A 31 0.89 9.10 -7.51
N LEU A 32 -0.21 8.50 -7.07
CA LEU A 32 -0.85 7.38 -7.76
C LEU A 32 -1.39 7.80 -9.13
N ASN A 33 -2.09 8.94 -9.20
CA ASN A 33 -2.55 9.51 -10.49
C ASN A 33 -1.39 9.69 -11.47
N TYR A 34 -0.25 10.20 -11.00
CA TYR A 34 0.94 10.37 -11.83
C TYR A 34 1.52 9.03 -12.33
N ILE A 35 1.53 8.01 -11.50
CA ILE A 35 2.03 6.67 -11.90
C ILE A 35 1.09 6.09 -12.95
N LEU A 36 -0.22 6.12 -12.69
CA LEU A 36 -1.24 5.60 -13.61
C LEU A 36 -1.24 6.33 -14.96
N SER A 37 -1.05 7.65 -14.96
CA SER A 37 -0.94 8.43 -16.20
C SER A 37 0.31 8.11 -17.00
N ASN A 38 1.41 7.72 -16.35
CA ASN A 38 2.65 7.35 -17.03
C ASN A 38 2.61 5.94 -17.61
N GLU A 39 1.72 5.09 -17.10
CA GLU A 39 1.55 3.70 -17.52
C GLU A 39 0.36 3.53 -18.48
N ASP A 40 -0.23 4.63 -18.97
CA ASP A 40 -1.41 4.68 -19.86
C ASP A 40 -2.64 3.90 -19.33
N ILE A 41 -2.78 3.82 -18.01
CA ILE A 41 -3.88 3.11 -17.36
C ILE A 41 -5.07 4.02 -17.20
N SER A 42 -6.21 3.63 -17.79
CA SER A 42 -7.48 4.31 -17.56
C SER A 42 -8.16 3.76 -16.31
N TYR A 43 -8.60 4.65 -15.42
CA TYR A 43 -9.30 4.31 -14.17
C TYR A 43 -10.51 5.24 -13.96
N ASP A 44 -11.53 4.74 -13.27
CA ASP A 44 -12.68 5.54 -12.82
C ASP A 44 -12.26 6.44 -11.63
N VAL A 45 -12.67 7.71 -11.64
CA VAL A 45 -12.37 8.68 -10.58
C VAL A 45 -12.85 8.18 -9.20
N ASN A 46 -13.93 7.40 -9.17
CA ASN A 46 -14.48 6.81 -7.95
C ASN A 46 -13.61 5.68 -7.36
N ILE A 47 -12.72 5.09 -8.16
CA ILE A 47 -11.79 4.03 -7.70
C ILE A 47 -10.74 4.62 -6.77
N MET A 48 -10.28 5.85 -7.04
CA MET A 48 -9.20 6.48 -6.28
C MET A 48 -9.63 6.85 -4.86
N SER A 49 -10.89 7.25 -4.65
CA SER A 49 -11.43 7.50 -3.31
C SER A 49 -11.58 6.22 -2.50
N VAL A 50 -12.05 5.13 -3.12
CA VAL A 50 -12.16 3.81 -2.47
C VAL A 50 -10.80 3.22 -2.12
N LEU A 51 -9.82 3.32 -3.03
CA LEU A 51 -8.44 2.91 -2.76
C LEU A 51 -7.86 3.74 -1.62
N HIS A 52 -8.15 5.04 -1.57
CA HIS A 52 -7.66 5.93 -0.52
C HIS A 52 -8.17 5.53 0.89
N GLU A 53 -9.48 5.31 1.06
CA GLU A 53 -10.02 4.84 2.34
C GLU A 53 -9.40 3.50 2.75
N LYS A 54 -9.16 2.63 1.78
CA LYS A 54 -8.76 1.25 2.03
C LYS A 54 -7.28 1.09 2.38
N PHE A 55 -6.41 1.90 1.80
CA PHE A 55 -4.97 1.78 2.03
C PHE A 55 -4.43 2.54 3.24
N SER A 56 -5.26 3.30 3.96
CA SER A 56 -4.90 3.94 5.25
C SER A 56 -3.57 4.73 5.22
N GLY A 57 -3.15 5.23 4.06
CA GLY A 57 -1.90 5.96 3.89
C GLY A 57 -0.62 5.12 3.71
N ASP A 58 -0.72 3.78 3.56
CA ASP A 58 0.42 2.92 3.21
C ASP A 58 0.63 2.86 1.69
N ILE A 59 1.61 3.63 1.23
CA ILE A 59 1.97 3.77 -0.19
C ILE A 59 2.39 2.43 -0.80
N ARG A 60 3.10 1.56 -0.04
CA ARG A 60 3.56 0.29 -0.60
C ARG A 60 2.39 -0.63 -0.88
N GLN A 61 1.44 -0.69 0.06
CA GLN A 61 0.23 -1.45 -0.17
C GLN A 61 -0.55 -0.90 -1.36
N CYS A 62 -0.66 0.43 -1.52
CA CYS A 62 -1.32 0.98 -2.71
C CYS A 62 -0.68 0.51 -4.01
N ILE A 63 0.64 0.70 -4.13
CA ILE A 63 1.37 0.42 -5.37
C ILE A 63 1.36 -1.07 -5.69
N ASN A 64 1.63 -1.92 -4.70
CA ASN A 64 1.64 -3.37 -4.91
C ASN A 64 0.28 -3.89 -5.38
N ASN A 65 -0.81 -3.38 -4.79
CA ASN A 65 -2.15 -3.78 -5.22
C ASN A 65 -2.45 -3.24 -6.62
N LEU A 66 -2.10 -2.00 -6.94
CA LEU A 66 -2.25 -1.46 -8.30
C LEU A 66 -1.47 -2.28 -9.33
N GLN A 67 -0.20 -2.60 -9.06
CA GLN A 67 0.65 -3.37 -9.95
C GLN A 67 0.08 -4.75 -10.28
N PHE A 68 -0.63 -5.37 -9.32
CA PHE A 68 -1.32 -6.63 -9.54
C PHE A 68 -2.48 -6.53 -10.55
N PHE A 69 -3.16 -5.38 -10.66
CA PHE A 69 -4.23 -5.18 -11.66
C PHE A 69 -3.69 -4.86 -13.05
N ILE A 70 -2.58 -4.12 -13.08
CA ILE A 70 -1.95 -3.63 -14.31
C ILE A 70 -1.26 -4.76 -15.05
N SER A 71 -0.77 -5.79 -14.34
CA SER A 71 -0.15 -6.96 -14.99
C SER A 71 -1.10 -7.70 -15.93
N ASP A 72 -2.41 -7.66 -15.66
CA ASP A 72 -3.41 -8.43 -16.40
C ASP A 72 -4.28 -7.55 -17.33
N THR A 73 -4.40 -6.23 -17.06
CA THR A 73 -5.28 -5.34 -17.84
C THR A 73 -4.81 -3.88 -17.86
N SER A 74 -5.01 -3.18 -18.99
CA SER A 74 -4.70 -1.74 -19.13
C SER A 74 -5.84 -0.81 -18.65
N LYS A 75 -6.88 -1.37 -18.03
CA LYS A 75 -8.04 -0.65 -17.50
C LYS A 75 -8.45 -1.22 -16.16
N ILE A 76 -8.57 -0.34 -15.16
CA ILE A 76 -9.02 -0.73 -13.82
C ILE A 76 -10.49 -0.34 -13.68
N THR A 77 -11.36 -1.31 -13.45
CA THR A 77 -12.80 -1.14 -13.24
C THR A 77 -13.21 -1.39 -11.79
N MET A 78 -14.42 -0.97 -11.43
CA MET A 78 -14.95 -1.14 -10.07
C MET A 78 -15.13 -2.62 -9.68
N ASP A 79 -15.30 -3.51 -10.66
CA ASP A 79 -15.40 -4.95 -10.42
C ASP A 79 -14.04 -5.56 -10.06
N ASP A 80 -12.95 -5.03 -10.61
CA ASP A 80 -11.59 -5.41 -10.23
C ASP A 80 -11.29 -5.03 -8.77
N LEU A 81 -11.83 -3.90 -8.31
CA LEU A 81 -11.73 -3.51 -6.90
C LEU A 81 -12.49 -4.46 -5.95
N LYS A 82 -13.58 -5.09 -6.40
CA LYS A 82 -14.29 -6.08 -5.56
C LYS A 82 -13.43 -7.33 -5.37
N ILE A 83 -12.58 -7.68 -6.33
CA ILE A 83 -11.61 -8.77 -6.22
C ILE A 83 -10.54 -8.44 -5.17
N ILE A 84 -10.17 -7.16 -4.96
CA ILE A 84 -9.29 -6.72 -3.86
C ILE A 84 -9.81 -7.20 -2.52
N ASN A 85 -11.11 -7.11 -2.24
CA ASN A 85 -11.65 -7.63 -0.98
C ASN A 85 -11.24 -9.08 -0.80
N LYS A 86 -11.39 -9.92 -1.83
CA LYS A 86 -11.12 -11.35 -1.75
C LYS A 86 -9.63 -11.67 -1.68
N THR A 87 -8.79 -11.04 -2.50
CA THR A 87 -7.34 -11.30 -2.58
C THR A 87 -6.54 -10.67 -1.45
N MET A 88 -6.95 -9.51 -0.93
CA MET A 88 -6.31 -8.87 0.23
C MET A 88 -6.51 -9.70 1.51
N PHE A 89 -7.59 -10.49 1.63
CA PHE A 89 -7.70 -11.51 2.68
C PHE A 89 -6.67 -12.63 2.53
N TYR A 90 -6.41 -13.10 1.30
CA TYR A 90 -5.44 -14.18 1.06
C TYR A 90 -3.99 -13.72 1.20
N SER A 91 -3.58 -12.58 0.64
CA SER A 91 -2.18 -12.12 0.74
C SER A 91 -1.77 -11.80 2.18
N ASN A 92 -2.68 -11.25 2.97
CA ASN A 92 -2.46 -11.00 4.40
C ASN A 92 -2.37 -12.34 5.17
N TYR A 93 -3.17 -13.35 4.80
CA TYR A 93 -3.09 -14.69 5.37
C TYR A 93 -1.78 -15.41 5.01
N TYR A 94 -1.30 -15.31 3.76
CA TYR A 94 -0.01 -15.89 3.35
C TYR A 94 1.17 -15.20 4.06
N PHE A 95 1.14 -13.87 4.18
CA PHE A 95 2.19 -13.13 4.87
C PHE A 95 2.20 -13.41 6.38
N GLU A 96 1.03 -13.46 7.03
CA GLU A 96 0.93 -13.87 8.45
C GLU A 96 1.32 -15.34 8.67
N SER A 97 0.98 -16.23 7.73
CA SER A 97 1.35 -17.65 7.81
C SER A 97 2.87 -17.82 7.67
N MET A 98 3.51 -17.05 6.78
CA MET A 98 4.97 -17.06 6.61
C MET A 98 5.70 -16.45 7.81
N GLN A 99 5.13 -15.45 8.49
CA GLN A 99 5.67 -14.90 9.75
C GLN A 99 5.54 -15.82 10.96
N LYS A 100 4.70 -16.86 10.90
CA LYS A 100 4.58 -17.87 11.96
C LYS A 100 5.53 -19.05 11.77
N ILE A 101 6.10 -19.20 10.57
CA ILE A 101 6.99 -20.31 10.20
C ILE A 101 8.47 -19.92 10.37
N PHE A 102 8.79 -18.62 10.40
CA PHE A 102 10.12 -18.08 10.68
C PHE A 102 10.09 -17.17 11.91
#